data_AF-A0A4Q5Y3C7-F1
#
_entry.id   AF-A0A4Q5Y3C7-F1
#
_cell.length_a   1.000
_cell.length_b   1.000
_cell.length_c   1.000
_cell.angle_alpha   90.00
_cell.angle_beta   90.00
_cell.angle_gamma   90.00
#
_symmetry.space_group_name_H-M   'P 1'
#
loop_
_entity.id
_entity.type
_entity.pdbx_description
1 polymer ?
#
loop_
_entity_poly.entity_id
_entity_poly.type
_entity_poly.pdbx_seq_one_letter_code
_entity_poly.pdbx_strand_id
1 'polypeptide(L)'
;MDERTQAISHAIDELKHAVLAGRYAIPWIVRVKPEFLGAVRDGDAVARAVFMQWGVLLDQFHELWWASFAGKLLVEEIACTLDQVGDGWEEITKWSREQAGLCS
;
A
#
# COMPACT_ATOMS: atom_id res chain seq x y z
N MET A 1 13.82 -9.40 -17.53
CA MET A 1 13.02 -9.07 -16.33
C MET A 1 12.03 -8.02 -16.76
N ASP A 2 10.75 -8.23 -16.50
CA ASP A 2 9.66 -7.36 -16.97
C ASP A 2 9.74 -5.97 -16.28
N GLU A 3 9.44 -4.92 -17.03
CA GLU A 3 9.53 -3.51 -16.57
C GLU A 3 8.63 -3.27 -15.36
N ARG A 4 7.44 -3.89 -15.36
CA ARG A 4 6.50 -3.87 -14.24
C ARG A 4 7.10 -4.49 -12.98
N THR A 5 7.72 -5.66 -13.09
CA THR A 5 8.35 -6.33 -11.95
C THR A 5 9.46 -5.46 -11.34
N GLN A 6 10.24 -4.77 -12.17
CA GLN A 6 11.26 -3.85 -11.67
C GLN A 6 10.66 -2.65 -10.95
N ALA A 7 9.54 -2.10 -11.45
CA ALA A 7 8.84 -1.00 -10.81
C ALA A 7 8.24 -1.38 -9.46
N ILE A 8 7.68 -2.59 -9.33
CA ILE A 8 7.16 -3.13 -8.07
C ILE A 8 8.29 -3.33 -7.05
N SER A 9 9.40 -3.96 -7.45
CA SER A 9 10.56 -4.14 -6.55
C SER A 9 11.12 -2.79 -6.07
N HIS A 10 11.22 -1.81 -6.98
CA HIS A 10 11.62 -0.45 -6.61
C HIS A 10 10.67 0.18 -5.60
N ALA A 11 9.35 0.04 -5.79
CA ALA A 11 8.35 0.57 -4.86
C ALA A 11 8.47 -0.06 -3.47
N ILE A 12 8.71 -1.37 -3.39
CA ILE A 12 8.95 -2.09 -2.13
C ILE A 12 10.19 -1.55 -1.42
N ASP A 13 11.29 -1.34 -2.14
CA ASP A 13 12.53 -0.85 -1.53
C ASP A 13 12.39 0.59 -1.04
N GLU A 14 11.74 1.47 -1.80
CA GLU A 14 11.38 2.81 -1.34
C GLU A 14 10.49 2.76 -0.09
N LEU A 15 9.58 1.78 0.01
CA LEU A 15 8.67 1.66 1.15
C LEU A 15 9.44 1.24 2.40
N LYS A 16 10.37 0.28 2.28
CA LYS A 16 11.29 -0.11 3.36
C LYS A 16 12.11 1.09 3.84
N HIS A 17 12.63 1.89 2.92
CA HIS A 17 13.35 3.11 3.28
C HIS A 17 12.47 4.11 4.03
N ALA A 18 11.21 4.29 3.61
CA ALA A 18 10.26 5.17 4.28
C ALA A 18 9.98 4.73 5.73
N VAL A 19 9.83 3.42 5.96
CA VAL A 19 9.65 2.83 7.30
C VAL A 19 10.88 3.05 8.17
N LEU A 20 12.08 2.78 7.66
CA LEU A 20 13.33 2.88 8.42
C LEU A 20 13.77 4.33 8.68
N ALA A 21 13.45 5.27 7.79
CA ALA A 21 13.75 6.69 7.95
C ALA A 21 12.85 7.39 8.98
N GLY A 22 11.83 6.69 9.50
CA GLY A 22 11.17 7.03 10.76
C GLY A 22 10.38 8.33 10.77
N ARG A 23 10.01 8.94 9.63
CA ARG A 23 9.10 10.10 9.68
C ARG A 23 8.34 10.59 8.45
N TYR A 24 8.46 10.07 7.24
CA TYR A 24 7.59 10.56 6.15
C TYR A 24 7.26 9.45 5.14
N ALA A 25 6.11 8.79 5.30
CA ALA A 25 5.56 7.88 4.30
C ALA A 25 4.88 8.65 3.16
N ILE A 26 4.44 9.89 3.39
CA ILE A 26 3.78 10.72 2.38
C ILE A 26 4.65 10.90 1.11
N PRO A 27 5.96 11.24 1.20
CA PRO A 27 6.81 11.36 0.01
C PRO A 27 7.03 10.06 -0.76
N TRP A 28 6.69 8.89 -0.22
CA TRP A 28 6.88 7.63 -0.93
C TRP A 28 6.15 7.63 -2.28
N ILE A 29 4.93 8.17 -2.32
CA ILE A 29 4.11 8.17 -3.54
C ILE A 29 4.69 9.02 -4.68
N VAL A 30 5.50 10.03 -4.36
CA VAL A 30 6.18 10.85 -5.37
C VAL A 30 7.52 10.24 -5.81
N ARG A 31 8.01 9.21 -5.11
CA ARG A 31 9.28 8.53 -5.41
C ARG A 31 9.10 7.25 -6.21
N VAL A 32 7.95 6.59 -6.11
CA VAL A 32 7.66 5.41 -6.92
C VAL A 32 7.62 5.76 -8.41
N LYS A 33 8.01 4.81 -9.26
CA LYS A 33 8.01 5.03 -10.70
C LYS A 33 6.57 5.00 -11.27
N PRO A 34 6.27 5.72 -12.36
CA PRO A 34 4.94 5.74 -12.95
C PRO A 34 4.39 4.36 -13.34
N GLU A 35 5.26 3.43 -13.71
CA GLU A 35 4.89 2.07 -14.12
C GLU A 35 4.31 1.27 -12.96
N PHE A 36 4.72 1.58 -11.71
CA PHE A 36 4.10 1.02 -10.51
C PHE A 36 2.64 1.47 -10.39
N LEU A 37 2.37 2.77 -10.57
CA LEU A 37 1.01 3.31 -10.53
C LEU A 37 0.17 2.77 -11.71
N GLY A 38 0.81 2.55 -12.86
CA GLY A 38 0.22 1.82 -13.98
C GLY A 38 -0.22 0.42 -13.57
N ALA A 39 0.65 -0.36 -12.93
CA ALA A 39 0.34 -1.70 -12.45
C ALA A 39 -0.79 -1.73 -11.41
N VAL A 40 -0.79 -0.77 -10.47
CA VAL A 40 -1.89 -0.61 -9.49
C VAL A 40 -3.23 -0.40 -10.22
N ARG A 41 -3.24 0.53 -11.18
CA ARG A 41 -4.44 0.84 -11.99
C ARG A 41 -4.90 -0.37 -12.80
N ASP A 42 -3.96 -1.11 -13.39
CA ASP A 42 -4.24 -2.25 -14.26
C ASP A 42 -4.69 -3.51 -13.50
N GLY A 43 -4.76 -3.46 -12.15
CA GLY A 43 -5.28 -4.57 -11.36
C GLY A 43 -4.23 -5.53 -10.84
N ASP A 44 -2.94 -5.22 -10.95
CA ASP A 44 -1.88 -6.11 -10.47
C ASP A 44 -1.97 -6.29 -8.95
N ALA A 45 -2.20 -7.53 -8.53
CA ALA A 45 -2.47 -7.86 -7.13
C ALA A 45 -1.27 -7.54 -6.22
N VAL A 46 -0.04 -7.75 -6.70
CA VAL A 46 1.17 -7.46 -5.92
C VAL A 46 1.35 -5.95 -5.80
N ALA A 47 1.19 -5.20 -6.90
CA ALA A 47 1.30 -3.74 -6.87
C ALA A 47 0.26 -3.13 -5.93
N ARG A 48 -0.98 -3.63 -5.96
CA ARG A 48 -2.05 -3.22 -5.04
C ARG A 48 -1.73 -3.56 -3.59
N ALA A 49 -1.22 -4.75 -3.30
CA ALA A 49 -0.81 -5.11 -1.95
C ALA A 49 0.28 -4.18 -1.42
N VAL A 50 1.29 -3.83 -2.24
CA VAL A 50 2.32 -2.84 -1.87
C VAL A 50 1.70 -1.46 -1.63
N PHE A 51 0.73 -1.05 -2.46
CA PHE A 51 0.05 0.22 -2.30
C PHE A 51 -0.82 0.24 -1.02
N MET A 52 -1.45 -0.87 -0.65
CA MET A 52 -2.17 -1.03 0.62
C MET A 52 -1.27 -0.86 1.84
N GLN A 53 -0.04 -1.39 1.78
CA GLN A 53 0.95 -1.18 2.84
C GLN A 53 1.29 0.30 3.04
N TRP A 54 1.33 1.09 1.96
CA TRP A 54 1.46 2.54 2.09
C TRP A 54 0.27 3.17 2.82
N GLY A 55 -0.97 2.69 2.59
CA GLY A 55 -2.15 3.10 3.35
C GLY A 55 -2.04 2.81 4.85
N VAL A 56 -1.50 1.65 5.22
CA VAL A 56 -1.20 1.31 6.62
C VAL A 56 -0.20 2.30 7.22
N LEU A 57 0.84 2.69 6.47
CA LEU A 57 1.79 3.69 6.95
C LEU A 57 1.15 5.08 7.09
N LEU A 58 0.25 5.47 6.19
CA LEU A 58 -0.47 6.74 6.29
C LEU A 58 -1.31 6.84 7.57
N ASP A 59 -1.89 5.73 8.05
CA ASP A 59 -2.66 5.73 9.29
C ASP A 59 -1.85 6.06 10.54
N GLN A 60 -0.56 5.77 10.52
CA GLN A 60 0.35 6.04 11.63
C GLN A 60 0.65 7.56 11.79
N PHE A 61 0.22 8.40 10.83
CA PHE A 61 0.37 9.85 10.89
C PHE A 61 -0.79 10.51 11.64
N HIS A 62 -0.91 10.25 12.94
CA HIS A 62 -2.00 10.79 13.77
C HIS A 62 -2.03 12.33 13.84
N GLU A 63 -0.90 13.00 13.61
CA GLU A 63 -0.84 14.47 13.54
C GLU A 63 -1.54 15.06 12.30
N LEU A 64 -1.73 14.25 11.26
CA LEU A 64 -2.35 14.63 9.99
C LEU A 64 -3.63 13.84 9.79
N TRP A 65 -4.75 14.39 10.28
CA TRP A 65 -6.07 13.73 10.23
C TRP A 65 -6.45 13.22 8.83
N TRP A 66 -6.11 13.97 7.77
CA TRP A 66 -6.43 13.60 6.39
C TRP A 66 -5.60 12.41 5.92
N ALA A 67 -4.37 12.27 6.40
CA ALA A 67 -3.48 11.16 6.03
C ALA A 67 -4.01 9.86 6.65
N SER A 68 -4.40 9.91 7.93
CA SER A 68 -5.02 8.76 8.58
C SER A 68 -6.34 8.35 7.92
N PHE A 69 -7.22 9.32 7.64
CA PHE A 69 -8.47 9.04 6.93
C PHE A 69 -8.24 8.43 5.54
N ALA A 70 -7.33 9.00 4.75
CA ALA A 70 -6.99 8.48 3.42
C ALA A 70 -6.35 7.09 3.48
N GLY A 71 -5.48 6.85 4.47
CA GLY A 71 -4.84 5.55 4.69
C GLY A 71 -5.85 4.44 4.93
N LYS A 72 -6.84 4.69 5.81
CA LYS A 72 -7.92 3.73 6.10
C LYS A 72 -8.78 3.44 4.87
N LEU A 73 -9.21 4.47 4.15
CA LEU A 73 -9.99 4.29 2.92
C LEU A 73 -9.24 3.45 1.88
N LEU A 74 -7.95 3.75 1.70
CA LEU A 74 -7.10 3.05 0.75
C LEU A 74 -6.91 1.58 1.13
N VAL A 75 -6.69 1.28 2.42
CA VAL A 75 -6.60 -0.09 2.91
C VAL A 75 -7.90 -0.84 2.64
N GLU A 76 -9.05 -0.25 2.98
CA GLU A 76 -10.34 -0.91 2.82
C GLU A 76 -10.69 -1.20 1.35
N GLU A 77 -10.48 -0.23 0.46
CA GLU A 77 -10.78 -0.37 -0.96
C GLU A 77 -9.91 -1.46 -1.63
N ILE A 78 -8.61 -1.46 -1.32
CA ILE A 78 -7.69 -2.44 -1.89
C ILE A 78 -7.93 -3.82 -1.30
N ALA A 79 -8.13 -3.91 0.02
CA ALA A 79 -8.41 -5.18 0.68
C ALA A 79 -9.67 -5.83 0.12
N CYS A 80 -10.77 -5.07 -0.01
CA CYS A 80 -12.00 -5.55 -0.66
C CYS A 80 -11.75 -6.06 -2.08
N THR A 81 -10.86 -5.40 -2.83
CA THR A 81 -10.53 -5.85 -4.18
C THR A 81 -9.68 -7.12 -4.18
N LEU A 82 -8.67 -7.21 -3.31
CA LEU A 82 -7.79 -8.37 -3.23
C LEU A 82 -8.53 -9.62 -2.71
N ASP A 83 -9.48 -9.45 -1.80
CA ASP A 83 -10.34 -10.53 -1.31
C ASP A 83 -11.17 -11.17 -2.46
N GLN A 84 -11.42 -10.44 -3.55
CA GLN A 84 -12.11 -10.96 -4.75
C GLN A 84 -11.19 -11.68 -5.73
N VAL A 85 -9.86 -11.49 -5.65
CA VAL A 85 -8.88 -12.09 -6.57
C VAL A 85 -8.62 -13.57 -6.26
N GLY A 86 -8.89 -14.02 -5.03
CA GLY A 86 -8.85 -15.43 -4.61
C GLY A 86 -7.85 -15.73 -3.49
N ASP A 87 -7.65 -17.02 -3.22
CA ASP A 87 -6.82 -17.52 -2.11
C ASP A 87 -5.36 -17.04 -2.22
N GLY A 88 -4.84 -16.46 -1.12
CA GLY A 88 -3.45 -16.02 -1.00
C GLY A 88 -3.26 -14.60 -0.45
N TRP A 89 -4.30 -13.77 -0.45
CA TRP A 89 -4.24 -12.39 0.06
C TRP A 89 -4.90 -12.19 1.43
N GLU A 90 -5.69 -13.16 1.90
CA GLU A 90 -6.50 -13.06 3.12
C GLU A 90 -5.68 -12.64 4.36
N GLU A 91 -4.48 -13.21 4.53
CA GLU A 91 -3.64 -12.87 5.67
C GLU A 91 -3.17 -11.40 5.61
N ILE A 92 -2.75 -10.92 4.44
CA ILE A 92 -2.25 -9.55 4.31
C ILE A 92 -3.38 -8.52 4.28
N THR A 93 -4.56 -8.85 3.74
CA THR A 93 -5.73 -7.96 3.79
C THR A 93 -6.26 -7.83 5.21
N LYS A 94 -6.37 -8.96 5.94
CA LYS A 94 -6.73 -8.97 7.36
C LYS A 94 -5.75 -8.17 8.22
N TRP A 95 -4.45 -8.48 8.10
CA TRP A 95 -3.42 -7.76 8.87
C TRP A 95 -3.46 -6.26 8.58
N SER A 96 -3.62 -5.86 7.32
CA SER A 96 -3.63 -4.43 6.94
C SER A 96 -4.84 -3.69 7.52
N ARG A 97 -6.03 -4.32 7.51
CA ARG A 97 -7.24 -3.78 8.16
C ARG A 97 -7.02 -3.58 9.66
N GLU A 98 -6.50 -4.61 10.34
CA GLU A 98 -6.20 -4.54 11.77
C GLU A 98 -5.22 -3.40 12.11
N GLN A 99 -4.14 -3.24 11.33
CA GLN A 99 -3.19 -2.15 11.54
C GLN A 99 -3.79 -0.76 11.29
N ALA A 100 -4.72 -0.64 10.36
CA ALA A 100 -5.44 0.61 10.07
C ALA A 100 -6.60 0.87 11.06
N GLY A 101 -6.77 0.03 12.08
CA GLY A 101 -7.87 0.11 13.03
C GLY A 101 -9.25 -0.12 12.41
N LEU A 102 -9.30 -0.84 11.29
CA LEU A 102 -10.52 -1.31 10.65
C LEU A 102 -10.88 -2.67 11.24
N CYS A 103 -12.11 -2.82 11.73
CA CYS A 103 -12.59 -4.13 12.18
C CYS A 103 -12.79 -5.05 10.97
N SER A 104 -12.19 -6.24 11.05
CA SER A 104 -12.40 -7.36 10.13
C SER A 104 -13.82 -7.92 10.21
#